data_AF-A0A973R830-F1
#
_entry.id   AF-A0A973R830-F1
#
_cell.length_a   1.000
_cell.length_b   1.000
_cell.length_c   1.000
_cell.angle_alpha   90.00
_cell.angle_beta   90.00
_cell.angle_gamma   90.00
#
_symmetry.space_group_name_H-M   'P 1'
#
loop_
_entity.id
_entity.type
_entity.pdbx_description
1 polymer ?
#
loop_
_entity_poly.entity_id
_entity_poly.type
_entity_poly.pdbx_seq_one_letter_code
_entity_poly.pdbx_strand_id
1 'polypeptide(L)'
;MSGGGPWRDARRLPRPPKDARRVEPRENAVWIRVGGRWFPGHVQCWFTLRGRWACWLAYQADPAHPTVAAVWGLFAYEPSAIVSRSAHPNPPEAGPGPQSSAS
;
A
#
# COMPACT_ATOMS: atom_id res chain seq x y z
N MET A 1 -10.29 -1.80 -24.45
CA MET A 1 -9.20 -1.04 -23.79
C MET A 1 -9.75 -0.51 -22.48
N SER A 2 -9.48 -1.18 -21.36
CA SER A 2 -10.03 -0.77 -20.05
C SER A 2 -9.04 0.15 -19.34
N GLY A 3 -9.50 1.38 -19.07
CA GLY A 3 -8.71 2.50 -18.57
C GLY A 3 -7.88 2.19 -17.33
N GLY A 4 -6.57 2.30 -17.47
CA GLY A 4 -5.61 2.27 -16.38
C GLY A 4 -5.38 3.68 -15.85
N GLY A 5 -6.33 4.22 -15.09
CA GLY A 5 -6.03 5.36 -14.23
C GLY A 5 -5.02 4.95 -13.14
N PRO A 6 -4.18 5.87 -12.65
CA PRO A 6 -3.23 5.56 -11.59
C PRO A 6 -3.98 5.04 -10.35
N TRP A 7 -3.52 3.91 -9.82
CA TRP A 7 -4.07 3.36 -8.60
C TRP A 7 -3.77 4.32 -7.45
N ARG A 8 -4.80 4.98 -6.93
CA ARG A 8 -4.67 5.85 -5.75
C ARG A 8 -4.44 5.06 -4.46
N ASP A 9 -4.87 3.80 -4.44
CA ASP A 9 -4.77 2.90 -3.30
C ASP A 9 -4.00 1.63 -3.67
N ALA A 10 -3.33 1.06 -2.67
CA ALA A 10 -2.74 -0.25 -2.76
C ALA A 10 -3.82 -1.33 -2.90
N ARG A 11 -3.53 -2.35 -3.72
CA ARG A 11 -4.43 -3.46 -4.01
C ARG A 11 -3.86 -4.78 -3.57
N ARG A 12 -4.63 -5.50 -2.77
CA ARG A 12 -4.27 -6.85 -2.35
C ARG A 12 -4.22 -7.78 -3.56
N LEU A 13 -3.14 -8.55 -3.63
CA LEU A 13 -2.93 -9.60 -4.62
C LEU A 13 -3.01 -10.97 -3.95
N PRO A 14 -3.45 -12.01 -4.67
CA PRO A 14 -3.65 -13.34 -4.11
C PRO A 14 -2.33 -14.08 -3.83
N ARG A 15 -1.28 -13.85 -4.63
CA ARG A 15 0.04 -14.48 -4.44
C ARG A 15 1.16 -13.72 -5.13
N PRO A 16 2.42 -13.86 -4.67
CA PRO A 16 3.58 -13.42 -5.42
C PRO A 16 3.66 -14.14 -6.77
N PRO A 17 4.02 -13.44 -7.85
CA PRO A 17 4.43 -14.07 -9.11
C PRO A 17 5.63 -15.00 -8.89
N LYS A 18 5.67 -16.13 -9.60
CA LYS A 18 6.75 -17.13 -9.45
C LYS A 18 8.14 -16.58 -9.82
N ASP A 19 8.16 -15.60 -10.73
CA ASP A 19 9.31 -14.91 -11.28
C ASP A 19 9.61 -13.58 -10.57
N ALA A 20 8.90 -13.26 -9.49
CA ALA A 20 9.08 -12.02 -8.77
C ALA A 20 10.46 -11.96 -8.10
N ARG A 21 11.27 -10.99 -8.50
CA ARG A 21 12.55 -10.73 -7.84
C ARG A 21 12.31 -10.05 -6.51
N ARG A 22 12.72 -10.70 -5.42
CA ARG A 22 12.71 -10.13 -4.08
C ARG A 22 13.79 -9.06 -3.94
N VAL A 23 13.42 -7.92 -3.35
CA VAL A 23 14.32 -6.83 -3.00
C VAL A 23 14.10 -6.48 -1.54
N GLU A 24 15.18 -6.42 -0.77
CA GLU A 24 15.12 -6.05 0.64
C GLU A 24 14.81 -4.55 0.80
N PRO A 25 13.91 -4.18 1.73
CA PRO A 25 13.62 -2.80 2.04
C PRO A 25 14.83 -2.11 2.70
N ARG A 26 15.07 -0.85 2.34
CA ARG A 26 15.99 0.02 3.09
C ARG A 26 15.34 0.54 4.37
N GLU A 27 14.04 0.77 4.31
CA GLU A 27 13.20 1.18 5.43
C GLU A 27 11.91 0.36 5.39
N ASN A 28 11.49 -0.11 6.56
CA ASN A 28 10.37 -1.04 6.64
C ASN A 28 9.09 -0.33 7.09
N ALA A 29 9.20 0.75 7.86
CA ALA A 29 8.06 1.47 8.41
C ALA A 29 7.47 2.43 7.37
N VAL A 30 6.21 2.19 6.97
CA VAL A 30 5.53 2.93 5.90
C VAL A 30 4.13 3.38 6.32
N TRP A 31 3.62 4.40 5.63
CA TRP A 31 2.18 4.60 5.49
C TRP A 31 1.75 3.95 4.18
N ILE A 32 0.67 3.16 4.21
CA ILE A 32 0.07 2.58 3.00
C ILE A 32 -1.40 3.00 2.89
N ARG A 33 -1.81 3.41 1.69
CA ARG A 33 -3.19 3.79 1.43
C ARG A 33 -4.00 2.59 0.95
N VAL A 34 -5.09 2.27 1.64
CA VAL A 34 -6.01 1.18 1.28
C VAL A 34 -7.44 1.70 1.43
N GLY A 35 -8.26 1.57 0.38
CA GLY A 35 -9.66 2.02 0.43
C GLY A 35 -9.82 3.49 0.84
N GLY A 36 -8.97 4.36 0.31
CA GLY A 36 -8.98 5.80 0.59
C GLY A 36 -8.32 6.23 1.90
N ARG A 37 -7.94 5.32 2.80
CA ARG A 37 -7.38 5.62 4.13
C ARG A 37 -5.92 5.21 4.25
N TRP A 38 -5.14 5.98 5.00
CA TRP A 38 -3.75 5.66 5.31
C TRP A 38 -3.64 4.83 6.58
N PHE A 39 -2.82 3.78 6.52
CA PHE A 39 -2.57 2.88 7.64
C PHE A 39 -1.06 2.76 7.91
N PRO A 40 -0.64 2.67 9.18
CA PRO A 40 0.73 2.36 9.49
C PRO A 40 1.00 0.90 9.12
N GLY A 41 2.10 0.67 8.41
CA GLY A 41 2.49 -0.65 7.96
C GLY A 41 3.99 -0.91 8.08
N HIS A 42 4.33 -2.19 7.93
CA HIS A 42 5.69 -2.70 7.91
C HIS A 42 5.90 -3.55 6.66
N VAL A 43 6.78 -3.11 5.78
CA VAL A 43 7.20 -3.84 4.58
C VAL A 43 8.21 -4.91 4.96
N GLN A 44 7.95 -6.14 4.54
CA GLN A 44 8.89 -7.25 4.70
C GLN A 44 9.82 -7.36 3.48
N CYS A 45 9.28 -7.20 2.28
CA CYS A 45 10.06 -7.20 1.05
C CYS A 45 9.30 -6.58 -0.12
N TRP A 46 10.07 -6.12 -1.10
CA TRP A 46 9.58 -5.58 -2.37
C TRP A 46 9.74 -6.58 -3.51
N PHE A 47 8.91 -6.42 -4.53
CA PHE A 47 8.93 -7.18 -5.76
C PHE A 47 8.64 -6.27 -6.95
N THR A 48 9.27 -6.56 -8.09
CA THR A 48 8.84 -6.03 -9.38
C THR A 48 7.91 -7.05 -10.06
N LEU A 49 6.76 -6.60 -10.54
CA LEU A 49 5.73 -7.40 -11.20
C LEU A 49 5.28 -6.69 -12.48
N ARG A 50 5.76 -7.17 -13.64
CA ARG A 50 5.39 -6.64 -14.98
C ARG A 50 5.49 -5.09 -15.06
N GLY A 51 6.60 -4.55 -14.55
CA GLY A 51 6.85 -3.10 -14.55
C GLY A 51 6.15 -2.31 -13.43
N ARG A 52 5.43 -2.98 -12.52
CA ARG A 52 4.83 -2.39 -11.33
C ARG A 52 5.52 -2.88 -10.07
N TRP A 53 5.40 -2.12 -8.99
CA TRP A 53 5.88 -2.56 -7.70
C TRP A 53 4.80 -3.25 -6.89
N ALA A 54 5.22 -4.26 -6.15
CA ALA A 54 4.41 -4.89 -5.11
C ALA A 54 5.27 -5.10 -3.86
N CYS A 55 4.64 -5.15 -2.69
CA CYS A 55 5.29 -5.50 -1.45
C CYS A 55 4.50 -6.53 -0.66
N TRP A 56 5.24 -7.39 0.02
CA TRP A 56 4.69 -8.13 1.15
C TRP A 56 4.77 -7.23 2.37
N LEU A 57 3.62 -6.97 3.01
CA LEU A 57 3.55 -6.09 4.16
C LEU A 57 2.46 -6.52 5.14
N ALA A 58 2.58 -6.00 6.35
CA ALA A 58 1.54 -5.98 7.35
C ALA A 58 1.09 -4.54 7.60
N TYR A 59 -0.21 -4.28 7.75
CA TYR A 59 -0.69 -2.98 8.23
C TYR A 59 -1.77 -3.14 9.31
N GLN A 60 -1.85 -2.17 10.21
CA GLN A 60 -2.84 -2.15 11.28
C GLN A 60 -4.13 -1.48 10.77
N ALA A 61 -5.17 -2.29 10.54
CA ALA A 61 -6.46 -1.80 10.01
C ALA A 61 -7.24 -0.96 11.03
N ASP A 62 -7.00 -1.17 12.32
CA ASP A 62 -7.56 -0.36 13.40
C ASP A 62 -6.43 0.21 14.27
N PRO A 63 -5.96 1.45 14.00
CA PRO A 63 -4.93 2.10 14.80
C PRO A 63 -5.35 2.37 16.25
N ALA A 64 -6.66 2.46 16.55
CA ALA A 64 -7.16 2.71 17.91
C ALA A 64 -7.10 1.44 18.79
N HIS A 65 -7.06 0.26 18.17
CA HIS A 65 -7.01 -1.02 18.87
C HIS A 65 -5.80 -1.84 18.39
N PRO A 66 -4.59 -1.59 18.93
CA PRO A 66 -3.35 -2.26 18.50
C PRO A 66 -3.30 -3.76 18.74
N THR A 67 -4.26 -4.31 19.48
CA THR A 67 -4.45 -5.75 19.67
C THR A 67 -5.22 -6.41 18.52
N VAL A 68 -5.84 -5.64 17.63
CA VAL A 68 -6.47 -6.17 16.40
C VAL A 68 -5.38 -6.71 15.48
N ALA A 69 -5.59 -7.93 15.00
CA ALA A 69 -4.65 -8.60 14.11
C ALA A 69 -4.31 -7.73 12.89
N ALA A 70 -3.01 -7.55 12.64
CA ALA A 70 -2.54 -6.86 11.45
C ALA A 70 -3.02 -7.60 10.19
N VAL A 71 -3.35 -6.84 9.15
CA VAL A 71 -3.64 -7.41 7.83
C VAL A 71 -2.32 -7.70 7.14
N TRP A 72 -2.06 -8.98 6.88
CA TRP A 72 -0.88 -9.45 6.16
C TRP A 72 -1.20 -9.79 4.70
N GLY A 73 -0.33 -9.39 3.78
CA GLY A 73 -0.42 -9.88 2.42
C GLY A 73 0.48 -9.17 1.41
N LEU A 74 0.32 -9.59 0.16
CA LEU A 74 0.94 -8.95 -0.98
C LEU A 74 0.04 -7.82 -1.49
N PHE A 75 0.62 -6.65 -1.72
CA PHE A 75 -0.08 -5.50 -2.28
C PHE A 75 0.69 -4.93 -3.47
N ALA A 76 0.00 -4.71 -4.59
CA ALA A 76 0.49 -3.85 -5.67
C ALA A 76 0.11 -2.40 -5.40
N TYR A 77 0.97 -1.47 -5.75
CA TYR A 77 0.78 -0.06 -5.47
C TYR A 77 1.46 0.82 -6.55
N GLU A 78 0.98 2.05 -6.70
CA GLU A 78 1.75 3.14 -7.32
C GLU A 78 2.55 3.85 -6.23
N PRO A 79 3.72 4.46 -6.52
CA PRO A 79 4.56 5.11 -5.52
C PRO A 79 3.83 6.16 -4.65
N SER A 80 2.71 6.73 -5.13
CA SER A 80 1.89 7.68 -4.38
C SER A 80 1.01 7.04 -3.29
N ALA A 81 0.82 5.72 -3.30
CA ALA A 81 -0.01 4.98 -2.34
C ALA A 81 0.80 4.37 -1.19
N ILE A 82 2.12 4.55 -1.18
CA ILE A 82 3.00 4.10 -0.10
C ILE A 82 4.12 5.12 0.11
N VAL A 83 4.33 5.54 1.36
CA VAL A 83 5.39 6.50 1.69
C VAL A 83 6.12 6.06 2.94
N SER A 84 7.39 6.44 3.05
CA SER A 84 8.17 6.16 4.25
C SER A 84 7.68 6.97 5.45
N ARG A 85 7.68 6.35 6.64
CA ARG A 85 7.38 7.03 7.91
C ARG A 85 8.53 7.89 8.44
N SER A 86 9.77 7.65 8.01
CA SER A 86 10.90 8.52 8.38
C SER A 86 10.78 9.88 7.68
N ALA A 87 10.37 9.88 6.41
CA ALA A 87 10.10 11.08 5.63
C ALA A 87 8.75 11.73 5.97
N HIS A 88 7.74 10.92 6.34
CA HIS A 88 6.40 11.38 6.71
C HIS A 88 6.03 10.86 8.10
N PRO A 89 6.34 11.62 9.18
CA PRO A 89 6.05 11.16 10.55
C PRO A 89 4.55 10.98 10.83
N ASN A 90 3.70 11.73 10.12
CA ASN A 90 2.24 11.65 10.14
C ASN A 90 1.70 11.08 8.83
N PRO A 91 0.53 10.42 8.82
CA PRO A 91 -0.07 9.95 7.57
C PRO A 91 -0.35 11.14 6.65
N PRO A 92 -0.12 11.02 5.34
CA PRO A 92 -0.48 12.06 4.39
C PRO A 92 -1.99 12.36 4.44
N GLU A 93 -2.39 13.56 4.06
CA GLU A 93 -3.80 13.87 3.88
C GLU A 93 -4.41 12.89 2.86
N ALA A 94 -5.62 12.41 3.15
CA ALA A 94 -6.39 11.68 2.17
C ALA A 94 -6.81 12.69 1.09
N GLY A 95 -6.00 12.82 0.03
CA GLY A 95 -6.36 13.63 -1.14
C GLY A 95 -7.77 13.29 -1.59
N PRO A 96 -8.53 14.27 -2.15
CA PRO A 96 -9.98 14.22 -2.24
C PRO A 96 -10.42 12.85 -2.74
N GLY A 97 -11.32 12.21 -1.98
CA GLY A 97 -11.96 10.97 -2.38
C GLY A 97 -12.55 11.11 -3.79
N PRO A 98 -12.91 10.01 -4.46
CA PRO A 98 -13.66 10.14 -5.71
C PRO A 98 -14.83 11.07 -5.43
N GLN A 99 -14.83 12.25 -6.07
CA GLN A 99 -15.98 13.12 -6.05
C GLN A 99 -17.09 12.28 -6.66
N SER A 100 -18.02 11.81 -5.85
CA SER A 100 -19.30 11.35 -6.35
C SER A 100 -19.89 12.53 -7.10
N SER A 101 -19.71 12.54 -8.42
CA SER A 101 -20.51 13.36 -9.32
C SER A 101 -21.95 12.87 -9.15
N ALA A 102 -22.64 13.41 -8.16
CA ALA A 102 -24.09 13.40 -8.14
C ALA A 102 -24.53 14.25 -9.34
N SER A 103 -25.31 13.61 -10.21
CA SER A 103 -25.90 14.18 -11.42
C SER A 103 -26.94 15.25 -11.09
#